data_AF-A0A2A2KRM4-F1
#
_entry.id   AF-A0A2A2KRM4-F1
#
_cell.length_a   1.000
_cell.length_b   1.000
_cell.length_c   1.000
_cell.angle_alpha   90.00
_cell.angle_beta   90.00
_cell.angle_gamma   90.00
#
_symmetry.space_group_name_H-M   'P 1'
#
loop_
_entity.id
_entity.type
_entity.pdbx_description
1 polymer ?
#
loop_
_entity_poly.entity_id
_entity_poly.type
_entity_poly.pdbx_seq_one_letter_code
_entity_poly.pdbx_strand_id
1 'polypeptide(L)'
;MLELPKSTAEWRSALPKILQINGDEIDQINKVFGSLSMDLRTMKNLPLIVTNIHGISPYLRGTEPPLPSIFVSEQNCEVSEDETHRVPSRDKLPRYTPVVTVHLKLEHSTKWGSDLDAIQGLTSSFYLQMAKEFQRLNTFSVPTENQLFVMRENIVFELVIVHDRIGTLLESFIEKQKSQGVQVETELILKLQDYRKRFIYDSALQASLFSFAVVHKTFPDVVRIMKRWLGAKLLSGHIPDLVLELLCAAVFIDSSQTQPRSAWAAFRRVLQLLTTHNWTAQPLLVDLDQAWDEEQITDMRKSFVKMRPVLPPMVIMTNEDTVGSRWSYGGPSPLILKRMIGLAKDTVAVLDNHIESDMALKLTDALMFRDLSPYDCVIEIRDEAVVRELAPEQENEETEKEQKTKEGNLDKVFFFTFIKSNKEIEIGNSRFDL
;
A
#
# COMPACT_ATOMS: atom_id res chain seq x y z
N MET A 1 -2.68 29.54 -22.69
CA MET A 1 -1.85 28.48 -22.08
C MET A 1 -1.06 27.88 -23.24
N LEU A 2 0.25 28.10 -23.30
CA LEU A 2 1.10 27.59 -24.39
C LEU A 2 1.23 26.08 -24.20
N GLU A 3 0.61 25.28 -25.07
CA GLU A 3 0.87 23.84 -25.12
C GLU A 3 2.26 23.63 -25.73
N LEU A 4 3.20 23.22 -24.88
CA LEU A 4 4.53 22.84 -25.33
C LEU A 4 4.43 21.50 -26.10
N PRO A 5 5.15 21.34 -27.23
CA PRO A 5 5.13 20.09 -27.99
C PRO A 5 5.58 18.89 -27.13
N LYS A 6 5.07 17.69 -27.40
CA LYS A 6 5.42 16.45 -26.65
C LYS A 6 6.93 16.15 -26.63
N SER A 7 7.70 16.71 -27.56
CA SER A 7 9.16 16.64 -27.62
C SER A 7 9.89 17.49 -26.57
N THR A 8 9.18 18.30 -25.78
CA THR A 8 9.77 19.19 -24.76
C THR A 8 9.91 18.53 -23.39
N ALA A 9 9.41 17.30 -23.22
CA ALA A 9 9.77 16.48 -22.06
C ALA A 9 11.23 16.05 -22.25
N GLU A 10 12.17 16.77 -21.62
CA GLU A 10 13.56 16.33 -21.57
C GLU A 10 13.61 14.92 -20.98
N TRP A 11 14.47 14.06 -21.54
CA TRP A 11 14.76 12.72 -21.02
C TRP A 11 15.03 12.71 -19.50
N ARG A 12 15.51 13.85 -18.96
CA ARG A 12 15.73 14.12 -17.53
C ARG A 12 14.48 14.03 -16.64
N SER A 13 13.31 14.17 -17.24
CA SER A 13 12.01 14.12 -16.57
C SER A 13 11.20 12.87 -16.89
N ALA A 14 11.72 11.99 -17.76
CA ALA A 14 11.06 10.76 -18.14
C ALA A 14 11.21 9.71 -17.04
N LEU A 15 10.08 9.24 -16.51
CA LEU A 15 10.06 8.12 -15.57
C LEU A 15 10.48 6.83 -16.29
N PRO A 16 11.33 5.99 -15.67
CA PRO A 16 11.54 4.62 -16.12
C PRO A 16 10.21 3.89 -16.31
N LYS A 17 10.04 3.13 -17.40
CA LYS A 17 8.79 2.38 -17.68
C LYS A 17 8.35 1.49 -16.52
N ILE A 18 9.30 0.86 -15.81
CA ILE A 18 9.02 0.04 -14.63
C ILE A 18 8.36 0.80 -13.46
N LEU A 19 8.50 2.13 -13.44
CA LEU A 19 7.89 3.04 -12.48
C LEU A 19 6.66 3.77 -13.07
N GLN A 20 6.45 3.70 -14.38
CA GLN A 20 5.25 4.19 -15.04
C GLN A 20 4.11 3.19 -14.83
N ILE A 21 2.89 3.73 -14.77
CA ILE A 21 1.72 2.92 -14.48
C ILE A 21 0.56 3.36 -15.36
N ASN A 22 -0.08 2.38 -16.01
CA ASN A 22 -1.27 2.62 -16.83
C ASN A 22 -2.45 2.97 -15.93
N GLY A 23 -3.09 4.12 -16.17
CA GLY A 23 -4.27 4.57 -15.43
C GLY A 23 -5.54 3.77 -15.71
N ASP A 24 -5.60 3.11 -16.87
CA ASP A 24 -6.79 2.41 -17.38
C ASP A 24 -7.31 1.33 -16.42
N GLU A 25 -6.41 0.64 -15.72
CA GLU A 25 -6.81 -0.39 -14.74
C GLU A 25 -7.55 0.22 -13.54
N ILE A 26 -7.13 1.40 -13.07
CA ILE A 26 -7.79 2.08 -11.94
C ILE A 26 -9.19 2.52 -12.34
N ASP A 27 -9.35 3.04 -13.54
CA ASP A 27 -10.66 3.43 -14.06
C ASP A 27 -11.59 2.21 -14.22
N GLN A 28 -11.04 1.07 -14.65
CA GLN A 28 -11.78 -0.18 -14.70
C GLN A 28 -12.21 -0.65 -13.31
N ILE A 29 -11.32 -0.63 -12.30
CA ILE A 29 -11.65 -1.02 -10.92
C ILE A 29 -12.79 -0.14 -10.39
N ASN A 30 -12.70 1.17 -10.55
CA ASN A 30 -13.72 2.11 -10.10
C ASN A 30 -15.06 1.90 -10.81
N LYS A 31 -15.04 1.60 -12.12
CA LYS A 31 -16.24 1.26 -12.88
C LYS A 31 -16.91 -0.02 -12.36
N VAL A 32 -16.14 -1.08 -12.14
CA VAL A 32 -16.66 -2.37 -11.64
C VAL A 32 -17.17 -2.21 -10.20
N PHE A 33 -16.46 -1.45 -9.36
CA PHE A 33 -16.89 -1.11 -8.01
C PHE A 33 -18.21 -0.32 -8.00
N GLY A 34 -18.38 0.64 -8.93
CA GLY A 34 -19.62 1.38 -9.11
C GLY A 34 -20.79 0.46 -9.47
N SER A 35 -20.57 -0.50 -10.37
CA SER A 35 -21.57 -1.50 -10.73
C SER A 35 -21.90 -2.41 -9.54
N LEU A 36 -20.90 -2.88 -8.78
CA LEU A 36 -21.11 -3.72 -7.59
C LEU A 36 -21.91 -2.97 -6.53
N SER A 37 -21.62 -1.69 -6.36
CA SER A 37 -22.34 -0.82 -5.44
C SER A 37 -23.81 -0.63 -5.85
N MET A 38 -24.12 -0.67 -7.15
CA MET A 38 -25.51 -0.61 -7.62
C MET A 38 -26.25 -1.91 -7.31
N ASP A 39 -25.63 -3.06 -7.55
CA ASP A 39 -26.23 -4.36 -7.24
C ASP A 39 -26.52 -4.49 -5.74
N LEU A 40 -25.55 -4.15 -4.89
CA LEU A 40 -25.71 -4.15 -3.44
C LEU A 40 -26.88 -3.27 -2.95
N ARG A 41 -27.08 -2.08 -3.55
CA ARG A 41 -28.20 -1.18 -3.21
C ARG A 41 -29.55 -1.69 -3.70
N THR A 42 -29.59 -2.53 -4.73
CA THR A 42 -30.82 -3.01 -5.35
C THR A 42 -31.27 -4.38 -4.83
N MET A 43 -30.48 -5.05 -3.98
CA MET A 43 -30.86 -6.30 -3.34
C MET A 43 -32.10 -6.13 -2.45
N LYS A 44 -33.21 -6.77 -2.82
CA LYS A 44 -34.51 -6.63 -2.12
C LYS A 44 -34.77 -7.69 -1.05
N ASN A 45 -34.10 -8.84 -1.13
CA ASN A 45 -34.40 -9.99 -0.28
C ASN A 45 -33.45 -10.12 0.91
N LEU A 46 -32.84 -9.02 1.35
CA LEU A 46 -32.01 -8.99 2.54
C LEU A 46 -32.88 -8.63 3.77
N PRO A 47 -32.59 -9.17 4.97
CA PRO A 47 -33.35 -8.86 6.18
C PRO A 47 -33.19 -7.40 6.62
N LEU A 48 -32.08 -6.77 6.22
CA LEU A 48 -31.74 -5.39 6.48
C LEU A 48 -31.15 -4.78 5.21
N ILE A 49 -31.47 -3.53 4.94
CA ILE A 49 -30.97 -2.81 3.77
C ILE A 49 -29.51 -2.39 4.01
N VAL A 50 -28.69 -2.47 2.95
CA VAL A 50 -27.34 -1.90 2.94
C VAL A 50 -27.44 -0.38 2.78
N THR A 51 -27.09 0.36 3.83
CA THR A 51 -27.20 1.83 3.87
C THR A 51 -25.98 2.51 3.27
N ASN A 52 -24.79 2.04 3.65
CA ASN A 52 -23.53 2.63 3.19
C ASN A 52 -22.60 1.56 2.62
N ILE A 53 -21.90 1.93 1.56
CA ILE A 53 -20.91 1.11 0.85
C ILE A 53 -19.66 1.96 0.74
N HIS A 54 -18.61 1.60 1.48
CA HIS A 54 -17.36 2.36 1.60
C HIS A 54 -16.21 1.55 1.03
N GLY A 55 -15.63 2.03 -0.07
CA GLY A 55 -14.44 1.44 -0.65
C GLY A 55 -13.20 1.89 0.11
N ILE A 56 -12.56 0.96 0.85
CA ILE A 56 -11.43 1.29 1.72
C ILE A 56 -10.06 0.85 1.15
N SER A 57 -10.08 0.06 0.08
CA SER A 57 -8.88 -0.49 -0.54
C SER A 57 -7.96 0.58 -1.18
N PRO A 58 -6.62 0.44 -1.07
CA PRO A 58 -5.68 1.30 -1.80
C PRO A 58 -5.85 1.26 -3.32
N TYR A 59 -6.42 0.18 -3.86
CA TYR A 59 -6.76 0.08 -5.29
C TYR A 59 -7.78 1.16 -5.73
N LEU A 60 -8.74 1.51 -4.87
CA LEU A 60 -9.80 2.48 -5.22
C LEU A 60 -9.31 3.93 -5.18
N ARG A 61 -8.30 4.23 -4.35
CA ARG A 61 -7.60 5.53 -4.35
C ARG A 61 -6.33 5.55 -5.21
N GLY A 62 -6.06 4.48 -5.95
CA GLY A 62 -4.95 4.37 -6.89
C GLY A 62 -3.56 4.35 -6.26
N THR A 63 -3.43 4.11 -4.95
CA THR A 63 -2.12 4.11 -4.26
C THR A 63 -1.43 2.75 -4.28
N GLU A 64 -2.12 1.69 -4.71
CA GLU A 64 -1.53 0.38 -4.91
C GLU A 64 -0.87 0.29 -6.31
N PRO A 65 0.41 -0.13 -6.43
CA PRO A 65 0.96 -0.42 -7.74
C PRO A 65 0.14 -1.56 -8.38
N PRO A 66 -0.35 -1.40 -9.61
CA PRO A 66 -0.86 -2.53 -10.36
C PRO A 66 0.34 -3.42 -10.68
N LEU A 67 0.45 -4.49 -9.90
CA LEU A 67 1.12 -5.70 -10.34
C LEU A 67 0.18 -6.37 -11.38
N PRO A 68 0.66 -7.24 -12.28
CA PRO A 68 -0.22 -8.15 -12.98
C PRO A 68 -0.94 -8.98 -11.91
N SER A 69 -2.24 -9.03 -11.84
CA SER A 69 -3.28 -8.16 -12.35
C SER A 69 -4.21 -8.09 -11.14
N ILE A 70 -4.87 -6.95 -10.87
CA ILE A 70 -6.01 -7.00 -9.94
C ILE A 70 -7.05 -8.04 -10.39
N PHE A 71 -7.01 -8.36 -11.68
CA PHE A 71 -7.72 -9.43 -12.34
C PHE A 71 -7.20 -10.81 -11.93
N VAL A 72 -8.13 -11.68 -11.56
CA VAL A 72 -7.91 -13.10 -11.27
C VAL A 72 -7.19 -13.74 -12.46
N SER A 73 -6.09 -14.44 -12.15
CA SER A 73 -5.37 -15.24 -13.13
C SER A 73 -5.75 -16.70 -12.97
N GLU A 74 -6.13 -17.35 -14.07
CA GLU A 74 -6.35 -18.79 -14.10
C GLU A 74 -5.05 -19.60 -14.30
N GLN A 75 -3.91 -18.90 -14.38
CA GLN A 75 -2.61 -19.55 -14.55
C GLN A 75 -2.28 -20.41 -13.34
N ASN A 76 -1.68 -21.58 -13.61
CA ASN A 76 -1.29 -22.56 -12.60
C ASN A 76 -2.46 -23.10 -11.77
N CYS A 77 -3.68 -23.07 -12.32
CA CYS A 77 -4.87 -23.63 -11.71
C CYS A 77 -5.55 -24.66 -12.63
N GLU A 78 -6.04 -25.74 -12.04
CA GLU A 78 -6.88 -26.76 -12.67
C GLU A 78 -8.33 -26.59 -12.23
N VAL A 79 -9.26 -27.06 -13.07
CA VAL A 79 -10.68 -27.11 -12.70
C VAL A 79 -10.89 -28.31 -11.77
N SER A 80 -11.66 -28.12 -10.70
CA SER A 80 -12.00 -29.18 -9.75
C SER A 80 -12.80 -30.31 -10.42
N GLU A 81 -12.80 -31.51 -9.82
CA GLU A 81 -13.51 -32.67 -10.37
C GLU A 81 -15.02 -32.44 -10.52
N ASP A 82 -15.60 -31.59 -9.68
CA ASP A 82 -17.02 -31.20 -9.72
C ASP A 82 -17.30 -30.00 -10.63
N GLU A 83 -16.29 -29.46 -11.33
CA GLU A 83 -16.34 -28.29 -12.22
C GLU A 83 -16.87 -27.00 -11.55
N THR A 84 -16.88 -26.93 -10.22
CA THR A 84 -17.43 -25.79 -9.48
C THR A 84 -16.41 -24.71 -9.13
N HIS A 85 -15.13 -25.09 -9.02
CA HIS A 85 -14.06 -24.18 -8.61
C HIS A 85 -12.74 -24.53 -9.29
N ARG A 86 -11.75 -23.66 -9.11
CA ARG A 86 -10.37 -23.91 -9.56
C ARG A 86 -9.49 -24.18 -8.35
N VAL A 87 -8.60 -25.15 -8.48
CA VAL A 87 -7.59 -25.51 -7.47
C VAL A 87 -6.20 -25.30 -8.06
N PRO A 88 -5.17 -25.03 -7.24
CA PRO A 88 -3.79 -24.99 -7.72
C PRO A 88 -3.42 -26.28 -8.45
N SER A 89 -2.86 -26.15 -9.65
CA SER A 89 -2.29 -27.27 -10.39
C SER A 89 -1.23 -27.97 -9.56
N ARG A 90 -1.10 -29.29 -9.76
CA ARG A 90 -0.08 -30.06 -9.05
C ARG A 90 1.32 -29.50 -9.35
N ASP A 91 2.11 -29.31 -8.29
CA ASP A 91 3.48 -28.79 -8.33
C ASP A 91 3.63 -27.38 -8.92
N LYS A 92 2.55 -26.60 -9.03
CA LYS A 92 2.59 -25.19 -9.44
C LYS A 92 1.99 -24.29 -8.36
N LEU A 93 2.54 -23.09 -8.26
CA LEU A 93 2.03 -22.07 -7.35
C LEU A 93 1.06 -21.14 -8.10
N PRO A 94 -0.15 -20.91 -7.57
CA PRO A 94 -1.09 -19.99 -8.17
C PRO A 94 -0.56 -18.56 -8.04
N ARG A 95 -0.89 -17.71 -9.01
CA ARG A 95 -0.53 -16.28 -8.91
C ARG A 95 -1.27 -15.62 -7.75
N TYR A 96 -0.63 -14.60 -7.17
CA TYR A 96 -1.23 -13.80 -6.12
C TYR A 96 -2.48 -13.09 -6.67
N THR A 97 -3.62 -13.33 -6.04
CA THR A 97 -4.87 -12.63 -6.36
C THR A 97 -5.14 -11.58 -5.29
N PRO A 98 -5.00 -10.28 -5.61
CA PRO A 98 -5.34 -9.23 -4.65
C PRO A 98 -6.85 -9.08 -4.48
N VAL A 99 -7.25 -8.39 -3.41
CA VAL A 99 -8.65 -8.12 -3.10
C VAL A 99 -8.93 -6.63 -2.94
N VAL A 100 -10.11 -6.20 -3.39
CA VAL A 100 -10.65 -4.86 -3.17
C VAL A 100 -11.60 -4.90 -1.99
N THR A 101 -11.10 -4.51 -0.81
CA THR A 101 -11.90 -4.47 0.42
C THR A 101 -12.93 -3.33 0.40
N VAL A 102 -14.16 -3.67 0.76
CA VAL A 102 -15.33 -2.79 0.83
C VAL A 102 -16.04 -3.00 2.16
N HIS A 103 -16.21 -1.93 2.91
CA HIS A 103 -16.96 -1.91 4.14
C HIS A 103 -18.44 -1.59 3.87
N LEU A 104 -19.33 -2.40 4.45
CA LEU A 104 -20.77 -2.24 4.34
C LEU A 104 -21.34 -1.84 5.70
N LYS A 105 -22.28 -0.89 5.71
CA LYS A 105 -23.15 -0.65 6.86
C LYS A 105 -24.57 -1.05 6.51
N LEU A 106 -25.22 -1.69 7.47
CA LEU A 106 -26.63 -2.05 7.38
C LEU A 106 -27.48 -0.96 8.05
N GLU A 107 -28.78 -0.97 7.76
CA GLU A 107 -29.71 -0.12 8.49
C GLU A 107 -29.74 -0.44 9.99
N HIS A 108 -30.12 0.56 10.80
CA HIS A 108 -30.15 0.39 12.24
C HIS A 108 -31.14 -0.70 12.64
N SER A 109 -30.70 -1.62 13.49
CA SER A 109 -31.55 -2.67 14.04
C SER A 109 -31.24 -2.91 15.51
N THR A 110 -32.29 -3.06 16.31
CA THR A 110 -32.19 -3.40 17.74
C THR A 110 -32.15 -4.91 17.97
N LYS A 111 -32.34 -5.72 16.92
CA LYS A 111 -32.50 -7.19 17.02
C LYS A 111 -31.19 -7.97 17.08
N TRP A 112 -30.04 -7.30 17.00
CA TRP A 112 -28.72 -7.94 17.02
C TRP A 112 -28.33 -8.55 18.39
N GLY A 113 -29.07 -8.27 19.46
CA GLY A 113 -28.72 -8.78 20.80
C GLY A 113 -27.48 -8.11 21.39
N SER A 114 -26.88 -8.70 22.43
CA SER A 114 -25.68 -8.17 23.11
C SER A 114 -24.54 -9.18 23.22
N ASP A 115 -24.73 -10.37 22.66
CA ASP A 115 -23.74 -11.44 22.64
C ASP A 115 -22.93 -11.34 21.33
N LEU A 116 -21.60 -11.33 21.44
CA LEU A 116 -20.71 -11.13 20.30
C LEU A 116 -20.75 -12.32 19.34
N ASP A 117 -20.81 -13.54 19.86
CA ASP A 117 -20.83 -14.75 19.04
C ASP A 117 -22.17 -14.85 18.29
N ALA A 118 -23.27 -14.46 18.95
CA ALA A 118 -24.58 -14.36 18.31
C ALA A 118 -24.61 -13.29 17.22
N ILE A 119 -24.00 -12.13 17.44
CA ILE A 119 -23.86 -11.08 16.43
C ILE A 119 -23.07 -11.62 15.24
N GLN A 120 -21.93 -12.24 15.48
CA GLN A 120 -21.08 -12.82 14.42
C GLN A 120 -21.84 -13.86 13.61
N GLY A 121 -22.53 -14.81 14.26
CA GLY A 121 -23.33 -15.82 13.58
C GLY A 121 -24.48 -15.22 12.75
N LEU A 122 -25.13 -14.16 13.24
CA LEU A 122 -26.13 -13.41 12.46
C LEU A 122 -25.49 -12.69 11.27
N THR A 123 -24.32 -12.08 11.43
CA THR A 123 -23.56 -11.46 10.33
C THR A 123 -23.16 -12.50 9.28
N SER A 124 -22.68 -13.68 9.69
CA SER A 124 -22.40 -14.80 8.77
C SER A 124 -23.64 -15.25 8.01
N SER A 125 -24.80 -15.31 8.68
CA SER A 125 -26.07 -15.62 8.02
C SER A 125 -26.46 -14.57 6.98
N PHE A 126 -26.09 -13.31 7.19
CA PHE A 126 -26.31 -12.22 6.26
C PHE A 126 -25.43 -12.40 5.00
N TYR A 127 -24.16 -12.77 5.16
CA TYR A 127 -23.30 -13.11 4.02
C TYR A 127 -23.85 -14.28 3.19
N LEU A 128 -24.42 -15.31 3.83
CA LEU A 128 -25.09 -16.41 3.11
C LEU A 128 -26.29 -15.93 2.29
N GLN A 129 -27.08 -14.97 2.80
CA GLN A 129 -28.21 -14.41 2.06
C GLN A 129 -27.75 -13.53 0.90
N MET A 130 -26.73 -12.69 1.12
CA MET A 130 -26.12 -11.91 0.05
C MET A 130 -25.54 -12.79 -1.06
N ALA A 131 -24.89 -13.91 -0.71
CA ALA A 131 -24.37 -14.86 -1.68
C ALA A 131 -25.48 -15.46 -2.57
N LYS A 132 -26.67 -15.73 -2.01
CA LYS A 132 -27.84 -16.17 -2.78
C LYS A 132 -28.35 -15.09 -3.74
N GLU A 133 -28.33 -13.82 -3.33
CA GLU A 133 -28.68 -12.72 -4.24
C GLU A 133 -27.65 -12.58 -5.38
N PHE A 134 -26.35 -12.67 -5.08
CA PHE A 134 -25.30 -12.66 -6.10
C PHE A 134 -25.39 -13.84 -7.07
N GLN A 135 -25.75 -15.03 -6.57
CA GLN A 135 -25.99 -16.19 -7.42
C GLN A 135 -27.11 -15.93 -8.44
N ARG A 136 -28.18 -15.22 -8.06
CA ARG A 136 -29.27 -14.83 -8.99
C ARG A 136 -28.80 -13.83 -10.06
N LEU A 137 -27.75 -13.06 -9.76
CA LEU A 137 -27.10 -12.14 -10.69
C LEU A 137 -26.01 -12.84 -11.52
N ASN A 138 -25.88 -14.18 -11.44
CA ASN A 138 -24.79 -14.95 -12.04
C ASN A 138 -23.40 -14.44 -11.63
N THR A 139 -23.28 -13.90 -10.42
CA THR A 139 -22.02 -13.41 -9.85
C THR A 139 -21.48 -14.47 -8.88
N PHE A 140 -20.23 -14.87 -9.07
CA PHE A 140 -19.58 -15.82 -8.16
C PHE A 140 -19.31 -15.16 -6.82
N SER A 141 -19.69 -15.83 -5.73
CA SER A 141 -19.47 -15.31 -4.38
C SER A 141 -19.24 -16.45 -3.38
N VAL A 142 -18.35 -16.20 -2.41
CA VAL A 142 -17.96 -17.16 -1.38
C VAL A 142 -18.12 -16.50 -0.01
N PRO A 143 -19.18 -16.83 0.74
CA PRO A 143 -19.36 -16.35 2.10
C PRO A 143 -18.43 -17.10 3.06
N THR A 144 -17.91 -16.39 4.04
CA THR A 144 -17.16 -16.93 5.20
C THR A 144 -17.81 -16.43 6.49
N GLU A 145 -17.21 -16.75 7.63
CA GLU A 145 -17.72 -16.30 8.93
C GLU A 145 -17.72 -14.77 9.06
N ASN A 146 -16.66 -14.10 8.61
CA ASN A 146 -16.42 -12.68 8.88
C ASN A 146 -16.55 -11.78 7.64
N GLN A 147 -16.61 -12.36 6.45
CA GLN A 147 -16.57 -11.63 5.18
C GLN A 147 -17.21 -12.40 4.03
N LEU A 148 -17.52 -11.71 2.94
CA LEU A 148 -18.03 -12.27 1.70
C LEU A 148 -17.11 -11.87 0.56
N PHE A 149 -16.53 -12.86 -0.13
CA PHE A 149 -15.79 -12.60 -1.36
C PHE A 149 -16.74 -12.62 -2.56
N VAL A 150 -16.60 -11.66 -3.47
CA VAL A 150 -17.40 -11.54 -4.68
C VAL A 150 -16.48 -11.32 -5.87
N MET A 151 -16.57 -12.15 -6.89
CA MET A 151 -15.80 -11.98 -8.12
C MET A 151 -16.67 -11.34 -9.19
N ARG A 152 -16.24 -10.18 -9.70
CA ARG A 152 -16.93 -9.47 -10.79
C ARG A 152 -15.94 -8.92 -11.80
N GLU A 153 -16.15 -9.23 -13.08
CA GLU A 153 -15.26 -8.81 -14.18
C GLU A 153 -13.78 -9.10 -13.85
N ASN A 154 -13.54 -10.32 -13.32
CA ASN A 154 -12.25 -10.82 -12.83
C ASN A 154 -11.66 -10.07 -11.63
N ILE A 155 -12.34 -9.11 -11.01
CA ILE A 155 -11.87 -8.45 -9.77
C ILE A 155 -12.51 -9.14 -8.56
N VAL A 156 -11.69 -9.48 -7.56
CA VAL A 156 -12.19 -10.00 -6.28
C VAL A 156 -12.43 -8.85 -5.31
N PHE A 157 -13.67 -8.72 -4.86
CA PHE A 157 -14.07 -7.80 -3.80
C PHE A 157 -14.23 -8.57 -2.50
N GLU A 158 -13.68 -8.02 -1.43
CA GLU A 158 -13.87 -8.51 -0.06
C GLU A 158 -14.89 -7.59 0.62
N LEU A 159 -16.09 -8.10 0.88
CA LEU A 159 -17.16 -7.36 1.53
C LEU A 159 -17.18 -7.66 3.03
N VAL A 160 -17.07 -6.61 3.85
CA VAL A 160 -17.08 -6.72 5.31
C VAL A 160 -18.17 -5.84 5.90
N ILE A 161 -19.10 -6.43 6.65
CA ILE A 161 -20.16 -5.71 7.36
C ILE A 161 -19.58 -5.12 8.65
N VAL A 162 -19.67 -3.81 8.78
CA VAL A 162 -19.17 -3.07 9.94
C VAL A 162 -20.33 -2.73 10.88
N HIS A 163 -20.22 -3.20 12.13
CA HIS A 163 -21.23 -3.00 13.16
C HIS A 163 -20.75 -2.02 14.24
N ASP A 164 -21.18 -0.76 14.18
CA ASP A 164 -20.76 0.30 15.12
C ASP A 164 -20.92 -0.10 16.61
N ARG A 165 -21.85 -1.02 16.92
CA ARG A 165 -22.12 -1.51 18.28
C ARG A 165 -21.07 -2.49 18.84
N ILE A 166 -20.29 -3.17 18.00
CA ILE A 166 -19.32 -4.17 18.49
C ILE A 166 -18.27 -3.50 19.39
N GLY A 167 -17.79 -2.31 19.01
CA GLY A 167 -16.85 -1.54 19.82
C GLY A 167 -17.41 -1.20 21.20
N THR A 168 -18.67 -0.72 21.27
CA THR A 168 -19.31 -0.34 22.54
C THR A 168 -19.62 -1.54 23.43
N LEU A 169 -19.94 -2.71 22.84
CA LEU A 169 -20.12 -3.95 23.60
C LEU A 169 -18.80 -4.41 24.22
N LEU A 170 -17.71 -4.43 23.44
CA LEU A 170 -16.38 -4.80 23.93
C LEU A 170 -15.92 -3.88 25.08
N GLU A 171 -16.15 -2.57 24.96
CA GLU A 171 -15.91 -1.61 26.05
C GLU A 171 -16.72 -1.95 27.29
N SER A 172 -18.03 -2.20 27.13
CA SER A 172 -18.91 -2.55 28.25
C SER A 172 -18.49 -3.84 28.96
N PHE A 173 -17.95 -4.83 28.25
CA PHE A 173 -17.44 -6.06 28.86
C PHE A 173 -16.18 -5.81 29.68
N ILE A 174 -15.26 -4.99 29.16
CA ILE A 174 -14.05 -4.59 29.89
C ILE A 174 -14.42 -3.81 31.15
N GLU A 175 -15.38 -2.88 31.07
CA GLU A 175 -15.85 -2.11 32.24
C GLU A 175 -16.54 -2.98 33.29
N LYS A 176 -17.34 -3.96 32.85
CA LYS A 176 -17.95 -4.96 33.76
C LYS A 176 -16.89 -5.79 34.50
N GLN A 177 -15.86 -6.27 33.82
CA GLN A 177 -14.78 -7.02 34.49
C GLN A 177 -14.03 -6.13 35.49
N LYS A 178 -13.72 -4.87 35.12
CA LYS A 178 -13.08 -3.90 36.02
C LYS A 178 -13.91 -3.60 37.26
N SER A 179 -15.21 -3.35 37.10
CA SER A 179 -16.14 -3.06 38.20
C SER A 179 -16.38 -4.24 39.13
N GLN A 180 -16.28 -5.48 38.61
CA GLN A 180 -16.32 -6.70 39.41
C GLN A 180 -15.00 -7.00 40.13
N GLY A 181 -13.96 -6.19 39.94
CA GLY A 181 -12.63 -6.41 40.52
C GLY A 181 -11.90 -7.61 39.91
N VAL A 182 -12.35 -8.09 38.75
CA VAL A 182 -11.74 -9.21 38.02
C VAL A 182 -10.64 -8.67 37.11
N GLN A 183 -9.55 -9.42 36.97
CA GLN A 183 -8.51 -9.07 36.01
C GLN A 183 -9.10 -9.10 34.59
N VAL A 184 -8.96 -7.99 33.86
CA VAL A 184 -9.46 -7.90 32.50
C VAL A 184 -8.71 -8.88 31.60
N GLU A 185 -9.47 -9.67 30.86
CA GLU A 185 -8.91 -10.59 29.88
C GLU A 185 -8.12 -9.83 28.81
N THR A 186 -6.87 -10.25 28.60
CA THR A 186 -6.00 -9.63 27.59
C THR A 186 -6.58 -9.77 26.19
N GLU A 187 -7.25 -10.89 25.90
CA GLU A 187 -7.90 -11.14 24.62
C GLU A 187 -8.98 -10.10 24.30
N LEU A 188 -9.81 -9.70 25.28
CA LEU A 188 -10.84 -8.66 25.07
C LEU A 188 -10.23 -7.30 24.76
N ILE A 189 -9.13 -6.94 25.42
CA ILE A 189 -8.41 -5.70 25.16
C ILE A 189 -7.85 -5.71 23.73
N LEU A 190 -7.22 -6.82 23.33
CA LEU A 190 -6.67 -6.98 21.98
C LEU A 190 -7.77 -6.95 20.92
N LYS A 191 -8.90 -7.62 21.14
CA LYS A 191 -10.08 -7.59 20.25
C LYS A 191 -10.61 -6.16 20.08
N LEU A 192 -10.75 -5.39 21.16
CA LEU A 192 -11.19 -4.00 21.09
C LEU A 192 -10.20 -3.11 20.33
N GLN A 193 -8.90 -3.28 20.59
CA GLN A 193 -7.85 -2.53 19.90
C GLN A 193 -7.84 -2.83 18.40
N ASP A 194 -7.90 -4.11 18.02
CA ASP A 194 -7.95 -4.54 16.63
C ASP A 194 -9.22 -4.04 15.92
N TYR A 195 -10.38 -4.15 16.59
CA TYR A 195 -11.65 -3.65 16.07
C TYR A 195 -11.58 -2.14 15.79
N ARG A 196 -11.15 -1.35 16.79
CA ARG A 196 -11.01 0.11 16.64
C ARG A 196 -10.03 0.48 15.54
N LYS A 197 -8.89 -0.22 15.46
CA LYS A 197 -7.90 0.00 14.41
C LYS A 197 -8.52 -0.20 13.02
N ARG A 198 -9.07 -1.39 12.74
CA ARG A 198 -9.55 -1.73 11.40
C ARG A 198 -10.78 -0.93 10.98
N PHE A 199 -11.76 -0.78 11.86
CA PHE A 199 -13.10 -0.30 11.48
C PHE A 199 -13.37 1.16 11.82
N ILE A 200 -12.57 1.77 12.70
CA ILE A 200 -12.74 3.18 13.08
C ILE A 200 -11.56 4.00 12.56
N TYR A 201 -10.34 3.65 12.95
CA TYR A 201 -9.18 4.48 12.68
C TYR A 201 -8.68 4.36 11.24
N ASP A 202 -8.45 3.14 10.75
CA ASP A 202 -7.98 2.92 9.38
C ASP A 202 -9.04 3.40 8.38
N SER A 203 -10.31 3.10 8.64
CA SER A 203 -11.43 3.57 7.80
C SER A 203 -11.53 5.09 7.74
N ALA A 204 -11.27 5.81 8.84
CA ALA A 204 -11.29 7.28 8.85
C ALA A 204 -10.13 7.84 8.02
N LEU A 205 -8.89 7.42 8.30
CA LEU A 205 -7.72 7.89 7.57
C LEU A 205 -7.80 7.56 6.07
N GLN A 206 -8.30 6.38 5.71
CA GLN A 206 -8.49 6.00 4.31
C GLN A 206 -9.48 6.91 3.58
N ALA A 207 -10.54 7.38 4.25
CA ALA A 207 -11.47 8.35 3.67
C ALA A 207 -10.81 9.72 3.45
N SER A 208 -9.98 10.17 4.41
CA SER A 208 -9.19 11.40 4.28
C SER A 208 -8.19 11.29 3.13
N LEU A 209 -7.46 10.17 3.03
CA LEU A 209 -6.50 9.90 1.95
C LEU A 209 -7.18 9.74 0.58
N PHE A 210 -8.38 9.17 0.53
CA PHE A 210 -9.18 9.13 -0.70
C PHE A 210 -9.53 10.55 -1.17
N SER A 211 -10.03 11.38 -0.26
CA SER A 211 -10.36 12.78 -0.54
C SER A 211 -9.11 13.56 -0.99
N PHE A 212 -7.99 13.32 -0.32
CA PHE A 212 -6.69 13.89 -0.68
C PHE A 212 -6.23 13.48 -2.08
N ALA A 213 -6.36 12.21 -2.46
CA ALA A 213 -6.01 11.71 -3.79
C ALA A 213 -6.86 12.33 -4.91
N VAL A 214 -8.14 12.64 -4.64
CA VAL A 214 -9.02 13.34 -5.60
C VAL A 214 -8.54 14.77 -5.85
N VAL A 215 -8.08 15.47 -4.80
CA VAL A 215 -7.55 16.83 -4.89
C VAL A 215 -6.16 16.84 -5.55
N HIS A 216 -5.27 15.93 -5.15
CA HIS A 216 -3.89 15.85 -5.60
C HIS A 216 -3.67 14.69 -6.57
N LYS A 217 -3.97 14.91 -7.86
CA LYS A 217 -3.94 13.84 -8.88
C LYS A 217 -2.61 13.09 -9.04
N THR A 218 -1.48 13.69 -8.67
CA THR A 218 -0.13 13.07 -8.74
C THR A 218 0.25 12.33 -7.46
N PHE A 219 -0.54 12.44 -6.39
CA PHE A 219 -0.29 11.76 -5.12
C PHE A 219 -0.31 10.23 -5.25
N PRO A 220 -1.31 9.60 -5.90
CA PRO A 220 -1.32 8.15 -6.04
C PRO A 220 -0.10 7.62 -6.81
N ASP A 221 0.35 8.34 -7.84
CA ASP A 221 1.53 7.99 -8.63
C ASP A 221 2.80 7.91 -7.78
N VAL A 222 3.05 8.93 -6.95
CA VAL A 222 4.26 8.94 -6.10
C VAL A 222 4.22 7.83 -5.05
N VAL A 223 3.05 7.52 -4.47
CA VAL A 223 2.94 6.39 -3.53
C VAL A 223 3.31 5.08 -4.20
N ARG A 224 2.81 4.85 -5.43
CA ARG A 224 3.12 3.63 -6.18
C ARG A 224 4.60 3.54 -6.54
N ILE A 225 5.23 4.65 -6.94
CA ILE A 225 6.67 4.72 -7.17
C ILE A 225 7.43 4.40 -5.88
N MET A 226 7.03 4.98 -4.74
CA MET A 226 7.64 4.72 -3.44
C MET A 226 7.50 3.24 -3.03
N LYS A 227 6.33 2.62 -3.22
CA LYS A 227 6.12 1.19 -2.97
C LYS A 227 7.03 0.32 -3.83
N ARG A 228 7.16 0.63 -5.14
CA ARG A 228 8.06 -0.07 -6.06
C ARG A 228 9.52 0.10 -5.67
N TRP A 229 9.95 1.33 -5.34
CA TRP A 229 11.30 1.61 -4.87
C TRP A 229 11.61 0.86 -3.58
N LEU A 230 10.74 0.90 -2.57
CA LEU A 230 10.91 0.14 -1.32
C LEU A 230 10.95 -1.37 -1.57
N GLY A 231 10.10 -1.89 -2.44
CA GLY A 231 10.14 -3.30 -2.86
C GLY A 231 11.49 -3.69 -3.48
N ALA A 232 12.00 -2.86 -4.39
CA ALA A 232 13.31 -3.05 -4.99
C ALA A 232 14.46 -2.94 -3.97
N LYS A 233 14.26 -2.28 -2.82
CA LYS A 233 15.25 -2.21 -1.74
C LYS A 233 15.05 -3.26 -0.64
N LEU A 234 14.15 -4.25 -0.85
CA LEU A 234 13.80 -5.28 0.14
C LEU A 234 13.26 -4.66 1.45
N LEU A 235 12.53 -3.55 1.33
CA LEU A 235 11.92 -2.84 2.45
C LEU A 235 10.38 -2.89 2.43
N SER A 236 9.78 -3.60 1.47
CA SER A 236 8.34 -3.84 1.45
C SER A 236 7.91 -4.60 2.72
N GLY A 237 6.80 -4.19 3.33
CA GLY A 237 6.28 -4.79 4.56
C GLY A 237 6.93 -4.32 5.86
N HIS A 238 8.07 -3.63 5.81
CA HIS A 238 8.67 -3.02 7.01
C HIS A 238 8.05 -1.67 7.40
N ILE A 239 7.24 -1.09 6.51
CA ILE A 239 6.53 0.17 6.70
C ILE A 239 5.06 -0.09 6.36
N PRO A 240 4.12 0.24 7.25
CA PRO A 240 2.71 0.14 6.92
C PRO A 240 2.32 1.07 5.76
N ASP A 241 1.45 0.60 4.88
CA ASP A 241 1.05 1.37 3.68
C ASP A 241 0.48 2.75 4.01
N LEU A 242 -0.33 2.87 5.06
CA LEU A 242 -0.89 4.15 5.49
C LEU A 242 0.21 5.13 5.95
N VAL A 243 1.28 4.64 6.58
CA VAL A 243 2.44 5.46 6.97
C VAL A 243 3.18 5.96 5.74
N LEU A 244 3.33 5.11 4.72
CA LEU A 244 3.94 5.49 3.45
C LEU A 244 3.10 6.51 2.67
N GLU A 245 1.77 6.32 2.65
CA GLU A 245 0.82 7.28 2.06
C GLU A 245 0.91 8.64 2.76
N LEU A 246 0.92 8.68 4.10
CA LEU A 246 1.09 9.91 4.86
C LEU A 246 2.43 10.61 4.61
N LEU A 247 3.52 9.83 4.53
CA LEU A 247 4.84 10.36 4.18
C LEU A 247 4.84 11.01 2.79
N CYS A 248 4.14 10.40 1.83
CA CYS A 248 3.97 10.96 0.49
C CYS A 248 3.08 12.22 0.50
N ALA A 249 2.02 12.24 1.32
CA ALA A 249 1.10 13.37 1.42
C ALA A 249 1.79 14.63 1.95
N ALA A 250 2.75 14.47 2.88
CA ALA A 250 3.48 15.57 3.49
C ALA A 250 4.12 16.53 2.47
N VAL A 251 4.61 16.04 1.33
CA VAL A 251 5.28 16.87 0.32
C VAL A 251 4.32 17.74 -0.51
N PHE A 252 3.01 17.48 -0.44
CA PHE A 252 1.96 18.27 -1.07
C PHE A 252 1.36 19.31 -0.11
N ILE A 253 1.49 19.07 1.19
CA ILE A 253 0.99 19.97 2.25
C ILE A 253 2.01 21.05 2.60
N ASP A 254 3.31 20.79 2.40
CA ASP A 254 4.38 21.76 2.67
C ASP A 254 4.17 23.10 1.92
N SER A 255 3.78 24.13 2.68
CA SER A 255 3.51 25.48 2.17
C SER A 255 4.76 26.25 1.81
N SER A 256 5.95 25.79 2.23
CA SER A 256 7.23 26.44 1.90
C SER A 256 7.65 26.22 0.44
N GLN A 257 7.04 25.25 -0.24
CA GLN A 257 7.37 24.86 -1.61
C GLN A 257 6.13 24.83 -2.51
N THR A 258 6.33 25.03 -3.81
CA THR A 258 5.26 24.87 -4.79
C THR A 258 4.83 23.40 -4.87
N GLN A 259 3.53 23.11 -4.85
CA GLN A 259 3.05 21.72 -4.87
C GLN A 259 3.61 20.91 -6.07
N PRO A 260 4.04 19.64 -5.85
CA PRO A 260 4.56 18.80 -6.92
C PRO A 260 3.54 18.56 -8.03
N ARG A 261 3.88 18.91 -9.28
CA ARG A 261 3.02 18.70 -10.46
C ARG A 261 3.36 17.44 -11.27
N SER A 262 4.39 16.70 -10.86
CA SER A 262 4.75 15.41 -11.46
C SER A 262 5.10 14.41 -10.37
N ALA A 263 4.81 13.13 -10.63
CA ALA A 263 5.15 12.04 -9.72
C ALA A 263 6.65 11.95 -9.45
N TRP A 264 7.48 12.29 -10.44
CA TRP A 264 8.94 12.30 -10.31
C TRP A 264 9.45 13.39 -9.36
N ALA A 265 8.92 14.61 -9.49
CA ALA A 265 9.27 15.70 -8.58
C ALA A 265 8.80 15.38 -7.15
N ALA A 266 7.61 14.81 -7.00
CA ALA A 266 7.10 14.35 -5.71
C ALA A 266 8.00 13.27 -5.12
N PHE A 267 8.38 12.25 -5.89
CA PHE A 267 9.26 11.16 -5.46
C PHE A 267 10.59 11.69 -4.93
N ARG A 268 11.27 12.56 -5.69
CA ARG A 268 12.52 13.18 -5.23
C ARG A 268 12.32 13.95 -3.92
N ARG A 269 11.22 14.70 -3.78
CA ARG A 269 10.93 15.45 -2.54
C ARG A 269 10.61 14.54 -1.35
N VAL A 270 9.95 13.41 -1.56
CA VAL A 270 9.71 12.42 -0.50
C VAL A 270 11.04 11.84 -0.02
N LEU A 271 11.95 11.51 -0.93
CA LEU A 271 13.30 11.06 -0.57
C LEU A 271 14.07 12.15 0.16
N GLN A 272 14.01 13.41 -0.31
CA GLN A 272 14.64 14.53 0.39
C GLN A 272 14.08 14.68 1.80
N LEU A 273 12.75 14.67 1.98
CA LEU A 273 12.09 14.71 3.28
C LEU A 273 12.60 13.60 4.21
N LEU A 274 12.72 12.35 3.72
CA LEU A 274 13.30 11.25 4.49
C LEU A 274 14.70 11.59 5.00
N THR A 275 15.53 12.22 4.17
CA THR A 275 16.94 12.51 4.49
C THR A 275 17.15 13.74 5.36
N THR A 276 16.31 14.76 5.23
CA THR A 276 16.48 16.06 5.90
C THR A 276 15.65 16.21 7.17
N HIS A 277 14.53 15.47 7.28
CA HIS A 277 13.68 15.53 8.46
C HIS A 277 14.38 14.95 9.69
N ASN A 278 14.34 15.68 10.80
CA ASN A 278 14.91 15.20 12.06
C ASN A 278 13.91 14.32 12.82
N TRP A 279 13.86 13.04 12.44
CA TRP A 279 13.00 12.00 13.05
C TRP A 279 13.18 11.83 14.56
N THR A 280 14.31 12.26 15.12
CA THR A 280 14.56 12.17 16.58
C THR A 280 13.95 13.33 17.35
N ALA A 281 13.99 14.53 16.76
CA ALA A 281 13.66 15.78 17.45
C ALA A 281 12.32 16.39 17.04
N GLN A 282 11.73 15.98 15.92
CA GLN A 282 10.48 16.55 15.42
C GLN A 282 9.52 15.48 14.88
N PRO A 283 8.21 15.59 15.18
CA PRO A 283 7.20 14.81 14.49
C PRO A 283 7.03 15.33 13.06
N LEU A 284 6.62 14.46 12.15
CA LEU A 284 6.09 14.89 10.86
C LEU A 284 4.61 15.27 11.05
N LEU A 285 4.23 16.49 10.68
CA LEU A 285 2.86 16.97 10.78
C LEU A 285 2.20 16.85 9.40
N VAL A 286 1.08 16.13 9.32
CA VAL A 286 0.34 15.89 8.06
C VAL A 286 -1.11 16.31 8.28
N ASP A 287 -1.41 17.55 7.92
CA ASP A 287 -2.76 18.12 7.97
C ASP A 287 -3.45 17.91 6.62
N LEU A 288 -4.24 16.83 6.51
CA LEU A 288 -4.94 16.48 5.27
C LEU A 288 -6.11 17.45 4.99
N ASP A 289 -6.71 17.99 6.04
CA ASP A 289 -7.90 18.84 5.98
C ASP A 289 -7.59 20.35 6.05
N GLN A 290 -6.33 20.72 6.27
CA GLN A 290 -5.89 22.10 6.53
C GLN A 290 -6.66 22.74 7.71
N ALA A 291 -6.92 21.94 8.74
CA ALA A 291 -7.76 22.29 9.86
C ALA A 291 -6.99 22.86 11.07
N TRP A 292 -5.66 22.71 11.09
CA TRP A 292 -4.86 23.10 12.26
C TRP A 292 -4.49 24.58 12.27
N ASP A 293 -4.57 25.17 13.46
CA ASP A 293 -4.00 26.49 13.75
C ASP A 293 -2.58 26.39 14.36
N GLU A 294 -1.91 27.54 14.50
CA GLU A 294 -0.55 27.60 15.03
C GLU A 294 -0.46 27.17 16.51
N GLU A 295 -1.52 27.35 17.29
CA GLU A 295 -1.59 26.97 18.70
C GLU A 295 -1.62 25.46 18.84
N GLN A 296 -2.50 24.79 18.09
CA GLN A 296 -2.60 23.33 17.99
C GLN A 296 -1.30 22.71 17.53
N ILE A 297 -0.65 23.27 16.49
CA ILE A 297 0.67 22.81 16.02
C ILE A 297 1.71 22.91 17.13
N THR A 298 1.71 24.01 17.87
CA THR A 298 2.64 24.24 18.98
C THR A 298 2.42 23.23 20.11
N ASP A 299 1.17 22.95 20.46
CA ASP A 299 0.83 22.00 21.51
C ASP A 299 1.11 20.54 21.12
N MET A 300 0.88 20.16 19.86
CA MET A 300 1.30 18.86 19.33
C MET A 300 2.81 18.67 19.43
N ARG A 301 3.61 19.69 19.09
CA ARG A 301 5.08 19.65 19.24
C ARG A 301 5.52 19.53 20.70
N LYS A 302 4.87 20.23 21.63
CA LYS A 302 5.15 20.08 23.07
C LYS A 302 4.80 18.66 23.55
N SER A 303 3.65 18.14 23.12
CA SER A 303 3.21 16.78 23.44
C SER A 303 4.20 15.73 22.94
N PHE A 304 4.71 15.89 21.71
CA PHE A 304 5.77 15.04 21.15
C PHE A 304 7.01 15.00 22.04
N VAL A 305 7.53 16.17 22.45
CA VAL A 305 8.75 16.22 23.29
C VAL A 305 8.53 15.49 24.61
N LYS A 306 7.36 15.67 25.23
CA LYS A 306 6.99 14.99 26.47
C LYS A 306 6.89 13.47 26.29
N MET A 307 6.31 13.01 25.19
CA MET A 307 6.03 11.60 24.92
C MET A 307 7.16 10.87 24.19
N ARG A 308 8.19 11.58 23.69
CA ARG A 308 9.26 11.03 22.85
C ARG A 308 9.86 9.70 23.34
N PRO A 309 10.09 9.47 24.66
CA PRO A 309 10.67 8.22 25.15
C PRO A 309 9.85 6.97 24.86
N VAL A 310 8.53 7.09 24.67
CA VAL A 310 7.63 5.95 24.40
C VAL A 310 7.15 5.89 22.95
N LEU A 311 7.52 6.87 22.12
CA LEU A 311 7.08 6.97 20.73
C LEU A 311 8.01 6.20 19.78
N PRO A 312 7.47 5.69 18.65
CA PRO A 312 8.26 5.02 17.63
C PRO A 312 9.33 5.94 17.00
N PRO A 313 10.28 5.39 16.23
CA PRO A 313 11.32 6.18 15.55
C PRO A 313 10.75 7.19 14.57
N MET A 314 9.73 6.78 13.81
CA MET A 314 8.97 7.62 12.89
C MET A 314 7.64 7.99 13.54
N VAL A 315 7.41 9.29 13.75
CA VAL A 315 6.15 9.80 14.31
C VAL A 315 5.51 10.71 13.28
N ILE A 316 4.30 10.36 12.86
CA ILE A 316 3.51 11.12 11.88
C ILE A 316 2.18 11.47 12.52
N MET A 317 1.99 12.74 12.86
CA MET A 317 0.76 13.25 13.45
C MET A 317 -0.21 13.64 12.32
N THR A 318 -1.48 13.27 12.47
CA THR A 318 -2.57 13.55 11.52
C THR A 318 -3.80 14.09 12.23
N ASN A 319 -4.78 14.59 11.48
CA ASN A 319 -6.06 15.08 12.02
C ASN A 319 -6.76 14.04 12.92
N GLU A 320 -6.57 12.75 12.64
CA GLU A 320 -7.17 11.62 13.35
C GLU A 320 -6.25 10.99 14.42
N ASP A 321 -4.95 11.32 14.43
CA ASP A 321 -3.97 10.89 15.42
C ASP A 321 -2.94 11.97 15.76
N THR A 322 -3.25 12.79 16.77
CA THR A 322 -2.35 13.86 17.25
C THR A 322 -1.16 13.35 18.07
N VAL A 323 -1.13 12.06 18.45
CA VAL A 323 0.04 11.42 19.08
C VAL A 323 1.04 10.97 18.02
N GLY A 324 0.54 10.59 16.85
CA GLY A 324 1.30 10.21 15.66
C GLY A 324 2.00 8.85 15.74
N SER A 325 1.49 7.96 16.59
CA SER A 325 2.03 6.61 16.78
C SER A 325 1.10 5.51 16.28
N ARG A 326 -0.17 5.81 16.01
CA ARG A 326 -1.21 4.81 15.74
C ARG A 326 -0.87 3.90 14.56
N TRP A 327 -0.35 4.48 13.47
CA TRP A 327 0.03 3.72 12.29
C TRP A 327 1.53 3.41 12.23
N SER A 328 2.38 4.23 12.85
CA SER A 328 3.84 4.05 12.81
C SER A 328 4.41 3.16 13.93
N TYR A 329 3.60 2.75 14.91
CA TYR A 329 4.07 1.85 15.97
C TYR A 329 4.56 0.50 15.43
N GLY A 330 3.90 -0.02 14.37
CA GLY A 330 4.28 -1.28 13.73
C GLY A 330 5.53 -1.21 12.86
N GLY A 331 6.04 0.00 12.58
CA GLY A 331 7.23 0.20 11.76
C GLY A 331 7.26 1.57 11.08
N PRO A 332 8.44 2.00 10.61
CA PRO A 332 9.69 1.24 10.57
C PRO A 332 10.41 1.13 11.92
N SER A 333 11.16 0.03 12.10
CA SER A 333 12.10 -0.09 13.23
C SER A 333 13.26 0.91 13.10
N PRO A 334 14.02 1.21 14.18
CA PRO A 334 15.12 2.16 14.11
C PRO A 334 16.17 1.81 13.04
N LEU A 335 16.48 0.52 12.91
CA LEU A 335 17.45 0.02 11.93
C LEU A 335 16.92 0.17 10.50
N ILE A 336 15.65 -0.16 10.29
CA ILE A 336 15.01 0.01 8.97
C ILE A 336 14.95 1.49 8.60
N LEU A 337 14.56 2.37 9.53
CA LEU A 337 14.53 3.81 9.27
C LEU A 337 15.91 4.35 8.89
N LYS A 338 16.96 3.94 9.62
CA LYS A 338 18.34 4.32 9.29
C LYS A 338 18.74 3.83 7.89
N ARG A 339 18.37 2.59 7.54
CA ARG A 339 18.62 2.02 6.20
C ARG A 339 17.87 2.78 5.11
N MET A 340 16.58 3.08 5.32
CA MET A 340 15.78 3.88 4.40
C MET A 340 16.42 5.25 4.14
N ILE A 341 16.89 5.93 5.19
CA ILE A 341 17.55 7.24 5.07
C ILE A 341 18.83 7.13 4.25
N GLY A 342 19.66 6.10 4.49
CA GLY A 342 20.87 5.85 3.69
C GLY A 342 20.56 5.65 2.21
N LEU A 343 19.65 4.73 1.90
CA LEU A 343 19.21 4.46 0.53
C LEU A 343 18.57 5.68 -0.15
N ALA A 344 17.83 6.50 0.60
CA ALA A 344 17.25 7.73 0.10
C ALA A 344 18.34 8.76 -0.24
N LYS A 345 19.40 8.89 0.56
CA LYS A 345 20.55 9.77 0.25
C LYS A 345 21.24 9.34 -1.05
N ASP A 346 21.52 8.05 -1.19
CA ASP A 346 22.17 7.52 -2.38
C ASP A 346 21.29 7.73 -3.63
N THR A 347 19.98 7.49 -3.48
CA THR A 347 19.02 7.70 -4.56
C THR A 347 18.95 9.18 -4.95
N VAL A 348 18.84 10.12 -3.99
CA VAL A 348 18.84 11.56 -4.28
C VAL A 348 20.11 11.99 -5.00
N ALA A 349 21.28 11.50 -4.59
CA ALA A 349 22.53 11.81 -5.28
C ALA A 349 22.54 11.32 -6.74
N VAL A 350 22.00 10.12 -7.01
CA VAL A 350 21.82 9.62 -8.39
C VAL A 350 20.85 10.51 -9.18
N LEU A 351 19.75 10.95 -8.57
CA LEU A 351 18.78 11.82 -9.21
C LEU A 351 19.37 13.19 -9.55
N ASP A 352 20.16 13.77 -8.64
CA ASP A 352 20.79 15.07 -8.84
C ASP A 352 21.84 14.99 -9.96
N ASN A 353 22.67 13.95 -9.96
CA ASN A 353 23.59 13.67 -11.05
C ASN A 353 22.87 13.46 -12.39
N HIS A 354 21.70 12.80 -12.40
CA HIS A 354 20.91 12.61 -13.64
C HIS A 354 20.40 13.94 -14.21
N ILE A 355 20.00 14.87 -13.33
CA ILE A 355 19.49 16.18 -13.73
C ILE A 355 20.64 17.06 -14.23
N GLU A 356 21.79 17.02 -13.56
CA GLU A 356 22.96 17.86 -13.88
C GLU A 356 23.81 17.32 -15.05
N SER A 357 23.75 16.02 -15.34
CA SER A 357 24.57 15.41 -16.40
C SER A 357 24.07 15.74 -17.80
N ASP A 358 25.02 15.79 -18.74
CA ASP A 358 24.77 15.85 -20.18
C ASP A 358 24.39 14.48 -20.78
N MET A 359 24.57 13.39 -20.02
CA MET A 359 24.28 12.02 -20.47
C MET A 359 23.16 11.38 -19.66
N ALA A 360 22.29 10.64 -20.37
CA ALA A 360 21.22 9.88 -19.75
C ALA A 360 21.77 8.69 -18.95
N LEU A 361 21.61 8.73 -17.62
CA LEU A 361 21.86 7.56 -16.77
C LEU A 361 20.77 6.50 -17.01
N LYS A 362 21.15 5.22 -16.93
CA LYS A 362 20.20 4.10 -16.84
C LYS A 362 19.54 4.11 -15.46
N LEU A 363 18.55 4.99 -15.29
CA LEU A 363 17.84 5.20 -14.01
C LEU A 363 17.17 3.91 -13.51
N THR A 364 16.66 3.06 -14.40
CA THR A 364 16.07 1.77 -14.03
C THR A 364 17.02 0.95 -13.17
N ASP A 365 18.24 0.74 -13.65
CA ASP A 365 19.24 -0.10 -12.97
C ASP A 365 19.63 0.52 -11.63
N ALA A 366 19.88 1.83 -11.61
CA ALA A 366 20.28 2.53 -10.38
C ALA A 366 19.17 2.53 -9.31
N LEU A 367 17.92 2.77 -9.70
CA LEU A 367 16.79 2.80 -8.78
C LEU A 367 16.39 1.40 -8.31
N MET A 368 16.45 0.41 -9.19
CA MET A 368 16.04 -0.97 -8.89
C MET A 368 17.17 -1.84 -8.33
N PHE A 369 18.40 -1.33 -8.25
CA PHE A 369 19.54 -2.04 -7.70
C PHE A 369 19.27 -2.52 -6.26
N ARG A 370 19.59 -3.79 -6.00
CA ARG A 370 19.47 -4.45 -4.69
C ARG A 370 20.84 -4.55 -4.04
N ASP A 371 21.07 -3.77 -2.99
CA ASP A 371 22.26 -3.97 -2.16
C ASP A 371 22.00 -5.06 -1.12
N LEU A 372 22.64 -6.21 -1.33
CA LEU A 372 22.57 -7.37 -0.45
C LEU A 372 23.68 -7.41 0.60
N SER A 373 24.71 -6.55 0.47
CA SER A 373 25.86 -6.54 1.39
C SER A 373 25.52 -6.36 2.88
N PRO A 374 24.45 -5.64 3.28
CA PRO A 374 24.14 -5.44 4.69
C PRO A 374 23.43 -6.64 5.35
N TYR A 375 23.11 -7.71 4.62
CA TYR A 375 22.40 -8.88 5.16
C TYR A 375 23.38 -10.00 5.52
N ASP A 376 23.18 -10.61 6.70
CA ASP A 376 24.02 -11.72 7.17
C ASP A 376 23.83 -13.01 6.35
N CYS A 377 22.62 -13.21 5.80
CA CYS A 377 22.27 -14.36 4.99
C CYS A 377 21.28 -13.95 3.88
N VAL A 378 21.48 -14.50 2.69
CA VAL A 378 20.58 -14.32 1.54
C VAL A 378 20.04 -15.69 1.16
N ILE A 379 18.71 -15.83 1.19
CA ILE A 379 18.01 -17.03 0.72
C ILE A 379 17.32 -16.66 -0.58
N GLU A 380 17.78 -17.24 -1.67
CA GLU A 380 17.16 -17.07 -2.98
C GLU A 380 15.96 -18.01 -3.12
N ILE A 381 14.80 -17.42 -3.36
CA ILE A 381 13.57 -18.14 -3.69
C ILE A 381 13.57 -18.33 -5.21
N ARG A 382 13.21 -19.52 -5.68
CA ARG A 382 13.13 -19.79 -7.12
C ARG A 382 12.07 -18.92 -7.79
N ASP A 383 12.32 -18.50 -9.02
CA ASP A 383 11.43 -17.62 -9.77
C ASP A 383 10.02 -18.19 -9.89
N GLU A 384 9.86 -19.52 -10.02
CA GLU A 384 8.54 -20.16 -10.11
C GLU A 384 7.72 -20.03 -8.82
N ALA A 385 8.35 -19.70 -7.69
CA ALA A 385 7.69 -19.45 -6.42
C ALA A 385 7.37 -17.97 -6.17
N VAL A 386 7.78 -17.07 -7.07
CA VAL A 386 7.45 -15.65 -7.00
C VAL A 386 6.05 -15.45 -7.58
N VAL A 387 5.04 -15.45 -6.72
CA VAL A 387 3.63 -15.32 -7.14
C VAL A 387 3.19 -13.88 -7.45
N ARG A 388 4.06 -12.90 -7.16
CA ARG A 388 3.88 -11.46 -7.41
C ARG A 388 4.89 -10.99 -8.48
N GLU A 389 4.73 -11.48 -9.70
CA GLU A 389 5.57 -11.05 -10.83
C GLU A 389 5.14 -9.67 -11.33
N LEU A 390 5.97 -9.01 -12.14
CA LEU A 390 5.55 -7.88 -12.98
C LEU A 390 4.89 -8.43 -14.25
N ALA A 391 3.95 -7.68 -14.84
CA ALA A 391 3.28 -8.13 -16.05
C ALA A 391 4.39 -8.33 -17.09
N PRO A 392 4.41 -9.45 -17.83
CA PRO A 392 5.37 -9.58 -18.91
C PRO A 392 5.22 -8.35 -19.79
N GLU A 393 6.32 -7.64 -20.02
CA GLU A 393 6.33 -6.49 -20.91
C GLU A 393 5.77 -6.97 -22.25
N GLN A 394 4.67 -6.38 -22.71
CA GLN A 394 4.38 -6.47 -24.13
C GLN A 394 5.48 -5.64 -24.80
N GLU A 395 6.55 -6.31 -25.21
CA GLU A 395 7.58 -5.73 -26.05
C GLU A 395 6.90 -5.26 -27.34
N ASN A 396 6.46 -4.00 -27.37
CA ASN A 396 6.14 -3.35 -28.62
C ASN A 396 7.46 -3.17 -29.39
N GLU A 397 7.74 -4.11 -30.30
CA GLU A 397 8.91 -4.20 -31.18
C GLU A 397 9.22 -2.89 -31.95
N GLU A 398 8.29 -1.94 -31.99
CA GLU A 398 8.47 -0.64 -32.65
C GLU A 398 9.37 0.32 -31.86
N THR A 399 9.40 0.26 -30.52
CA THR A 399 10.25 1.17 -29.72
C THR A 399 11.72 0.74 -29.63
N GLU A 400 12.02 -0.55 -29.77
CA GLU A 400 13.40 -1.04 -29.75
C GLU A 400 14.20 -0.60 -30.98
N LYS A 401 13.56 -0.44 -32.15
CA LYS A 401 14.26 0.01 -33.36
C LYS A 401 14.73 1.45 -33.25
N GLU A 402 13.99 2.32 -32.56
CA GLU A 402 14.41 3.71 -32.34
C GLU A 402 15.47 3.85 -31.21
N GLN A 403 15.44 3.00 -30.18
CA GLN A 403 16.44 3.01 -29.10
C GLN A 403 17.76 2.32 -29.49
N LYS A 404 17.72 1.17 -30.19
CA LYS A 404 18.92 0.46 -30.67
C LYS A 404 19.76 1.30 -31.64
N THR A 405 19.16 2.24 -32.35
CA THR A 405 19.89 3.15 -33.27
C THR A 405 20.71 4.21 -32.51
N LYS A 406 20.45 4.44 -31.21
CA LYS A 406 21.20 5.39 -30.36
C LYS A 406 22.11 4.72 -29.31
N GLU A 407 21.86 3.47 -28.93
CA GLU A 407 22.62 2.77 -27.89
C GLU A 407 23.90 2.07 -28.38
N GLY A 408 24.08 1.91 -29.71
CA GLY A 408 25.13 1.09 -30.31
C GLY A 408 26.60 1.55 -30.16
N ASN A 409 26.96 2.39 -29.18
CA ASN A 409 28.34 2.85 -29.02
C ASN A 409 28.88 2.97 -27.58
N LEU A 410 28.18 2.46 -26.55
CA LEU A 410 28.54 2.73 -25.14
C LEU A 410 28.88 1.51 -24.27
N ASP A 411 28.83 0.29 -24.81
CA ASP A 411 28.99 -0.95 -24.02
C ASP A 411 30.42 -1.28 -23.54
N LYS A 412 31.41 -0.40 -23.71
CA LYS A 412 32.81 -0.72 -23.35
C LYS A 412 33.43 0.10 -22.21
N VAL A 413 32.76 1.10 -21.66
CA VAL A 413 33.42 2.03 -20.71
C VAL A 413 32.90 1.96 -19.27
N PHE A 414 31.65 1.56 -19.02
CA PHE A 414 31.06 1.67 -17.67
C PHE A 414 31.28 0.47 -16.74
N PHE A 415 31.67 -0.71 -17.25
CA PHE A 415 31.86 -1.90 -16.41
C PHE A 415 33.12 -1.84 -15.51
N PHE A 416 34.07 -0.94 -15.77
CA PHE A 416 35.35 -0.91 -15.07
C PHE A 416 35.42 0.02 -13.85
N THR A 417 34.50 0.97 -13.70
CA THR A 417 34.61 2.01 -12.65
C THR A 417 33.88 1.65 -11.36
N PHE A 418 32.84 0.81 -11.42
CA PHE A 418 32.04 0.46 -10.24
C PHE A 418 32.64 -0.71 -9.41
N ILE A 419 33.53 -1.53 -9.99
CA ILE A 419 34.18 -2.65 -9.29
C ILE A 419 35.41 -2.22 -8.47
N LYS A 420 36.01 -1.05 -8.74
CA LYS A 420 37.30 -0.65 -8.14
C LYS A 420 37.26 -0.19 -6.67
N SER A 421 36.09 -0.12 -6.03
CA SER A 421 36.00 0.31 -4.63
C SER A 421 35.84 -0.82 -3.60
N ASN A 422 35.85 -2.10 -4.02
CA ASN A 422 35.76 -3.22 -3.07
C ASN A 422 36.55 -4.45 -3.56
N LYS A 423 37.76 -4.62 -3.00
CA LYS A 423 38.53 -5.87 -2.74
C LYS A 423 40.00 -5.79 -3.17
N GLU A 424 40.87 -5.58 -2.19
CA GLU A 424 42.11 -6.38 -2.07
C GLU A 424 41.96 -7.24 -0.81
N ILE A 425 41.56 -8.49 -0.98
CA ILE A 425 41.92 -9.59 -0.08
C ILE A 425 42.17 -10.79 -0.99
N GLU A 426 43.45 -11.06 -1.25
CA GLU A 426 43.91 -12.31 -1.86
C GLU A 426 43.60 -13.47 -0.91
N ILE A 427 42.92 -14.52 -1.42
CA ILE A 427 42.93 -15.84 -0.78
C ILE A 427 43.50 -16.81 -1.81
N GLY A 428 44.70 -17.28 -1.50
CA GLY A 428 45.42 -18.27 -2.28
C GLY A 428 44.69 -19.61 -2.34
N ASN A 429 44.72 -20.20 -3.53
CA ASN A 429 44.33 -21.59 -3.77
C ASN A 429 45.12 -22.54 -2.87
N SER A 430 44.43 -23.28 -2.02
CA SER A 430 44.89 -24.60 -1.60
C SER A 430 43.77 -25.61 -1.85
N ARG A 431 44.10 -26.56 -2.73
CA ARG A 431 43.41 -27.83 -2.95
C ARG A 431 43.27 -28.56 -1.62
N PHE A 432 42.13 -29.18 -1.38
CA PHE A 432 42.09 -30.47 -0.70
C PHE A 432 41.10 -31.39 -1.40
N ASP A 433 41.65 -32.54 -1.81
CA ASP A 433 40.95 -33.74 -2.25
C ASP A 433 40.27 -34.44 -1.06
N LEU A 434 39.22 -35.21 -1.40
CA LEU A 434 38.38 -36.13 -0.63
C LEU A 434 37.15 -35.54 0.08
#